data_AF-A0A3G6S4L0-F1
#
_entry.id   AF-A0A3G6S4L0-F1
#
_cell.length_a   1.000
_cell.length_b   1.000
_cell.length_c   1.000
_cell.angle_alpha   90.00
_cell.angle_beta   90.00
_cell.angle_gamma   90.00
#
_symmetry.space_group_name_H-M   'P 1'
#
loop_
_entity.id
_entity.type
_entity.pdbx_description
1 polymer ?
#
loop_
_entity_poly.entity_id
_entity_poly.type
_entity_poly.pdbx_seq_one_letter_code
_entity_poly.pdbx_strand_id
1 'polypeptide(L)'
;MSEQDTLDNINDLIIEKKSSKEEKEAAKNVENWAKYAFENNKEYHIMIFNDEKPLAYINNNYNDITVEFLTYNGGNLFIYLSLVYDKFNMEISFKEDRDEPFPNNDLFLSQVNSIYEDDLVNIQNELVFKLSGNTNIFETTFDKKNNKSKTEAKKTKVNVSHNFIRRPQNYKDYEYLLDYKNILKPEFLDLK
;
A
#
# COMPACT_ATOMS: atom_id res chain seq x y z
N MET A 1 -14.52 12.47 -1.90
CA MET A 1 -15.07 11.14 -2.23
C MET A 1 -16.08 10.80 -1.14
N SER A 2 -17.33 10.58 -1.52
CA SER A 2 -18.42 10.22 -0.61
C SER A 2 -18.52 8.69 -0.45
N GLU A 3 -19.29 8.23 0.53
CA GLU A 3 -19.64 6.80 0.65
C GLU A 3 -20.39 6.30 -0.60
N GLN A 4 -21.24 7.15 -1.19
CA GLN A 4 -21.94 6.82 -2.43
C GLN A 4 -20.99 6.67 -3.61
N ASP A 5 -19.99 7.56 -3.75
CA ASP A 5 -18.97 7.45 -4.81
C ASP A 5 -18.20 6.12 -4.68
N THR A 6 -17.98 5.66 -3.44
CA THR A 6 -17.31 4.38 -3.16
C THR A 6 -18.19 3.20 -3.60
N LEU A 7 -19.49 3.24 -3.27
CA LEU A 7 -20.44 2.22 -3.70
C LEU A 7 -20.59 2.17 -5.22
N ASP A 8 -20.63 3.32 -5.88
CA ASP A 8 -20.75 3.40 -7.34
C ASP A 8 -19.50 2.78 -8.01
N ASN A 9 -18.30 3.08 -7.53
CA ASN A 9 -17.07 2.44 -7.99
C ASN A 9 -17.05 0.92 -7.76
N ILE A 10 -17.47 0.45 -6.58
CA ILE A 10 -17.60 -0.99 -6.28
C ILE A 10 -18.58 -1.63 -7.27
N ASN A 11 -19.73 -0.99 -7.51
CA ASN A 11 -20.75 -1.49 -8.42
C ASN A 11 -20.25 -1.53 -9.86
N ASP A 12 -19.54 -0.50 -10.34
CA ASP A 12 -18.98 -0.49 -11.70
C ASP A 12 -17.96 -1.63 -11.91
N LEU A 13 -17.06 -1.84 -10.94
CA LEU A 13 -16.12 -2.97 -10.96
C LEU A 13 -16.81 -4.35 -10.94
N ILE A 14 -17.97 -4.45 -10.28
CA ILE A 14 -18.77 -5.67 -10.18
C ILE A 14 -19.66 -5.88 -11.41
N ILE A 15 -20.17 -4.82 -12.04
CA ILE A 15 -21.06 -4.85 -13.20
C ILE A 15 -20.29 -5.27 -14.47
N GLU A 16 -19.00 -4.97 -14.59
CA GLU A 16 -18.16 -5.43 -15.70
C GLU A 16 -17.82 -6.94 -15.65
N LYS A 17 -18.09 -7.64 -14.53
CA LYS A 17 -17.81 -9.08 -14.36
C LYS A 17 -19.09 -9.93 -14.17
N LYS A 18 -18.98 -11.24 -14.47
CA LYS A 18 -19.98 -12.27 -14.16
C LYS A 18 -20.12 -12.49 -12.63
N SER A 19 -20.48 -11.44 -11.90
CA SER A 19 -20.51 -11.45 -10.45
C SER A 19 -21.70 -12.26 -9.92
N SER A 20 -21.45 -13.03 -8.87
CA SER A 20 -22.42 -13.89 -8.20
C SER A 20 -23.54 -13.09 -7.52
N LYS A 21 -24.62 -13.77 -7.14
CA LYS A 21 -25.71 -13.16 -6.38
C LYS A 21 -25.23 -12.63 -5.01
N GLU A 22 -24.29 -13.33 -4.40
CA GLU A 22 -23.71 -12.98 -3.09
C GLU A 22 -22.86 -11.72 -3.18
N GLU A 23 -22.00 -11.60 -4.19
CA GLU A 23 -21.19 -10.40 -4.45
C GLU A 23 -22.08 -9.17 -4.63
N LYS A 24 -23.15 -9.28 -5.41
CA LYS A 24 -24.11 -8.19 -5.64
C LYS A 24 -24.87 -7.78 -4.38
N GLU A 25 -25.13 -8.71 -3.47
CA GLU A 25 -25.80 -8.40 -2.20
C GLU A 25 -24.83 -7.69 -1.25
N ALA A 26 -23.59 -8.16 -1.16
CA ALA A 26 -22.55 -7.55 -0.34
C ALA A 26 -22.21 -6.12 -0.79
N ALA A 27 -22.18 -5.87 -2.10
CA ALA A 27 -21.84 -4.58 -2.70
C ALA A 27 -22.83 -3.44 -2.46
N LYS A 28 -24.02 -3.72 -1.90
CA LYS A 28 -25.01 -2.67 -1.58
C LYS A 28 -24.59 -1.77 -0.43
N ASN A 29 -23.57 -2.16 0.33
CA ASN A 29 -23.09 -1.44 1.49
C ASN A 29 -21.58 -1.62 1.61
N VAL A 30 -20.84 -0.54 1.88
CA VAL A 30 -19.37 -0.55 1.87
C VAL A 30 -18.81 -1.48 2.95
N GLU A 31 -19.42 -1.50 4.14
CA GLU A 31 -18.99 -2.38 5.23
C GLU A 31 -19.26 -3.86 4.91
N ASN A 32 -20.43 -4.17 4.35
CA ASN A 32 -20.74 -5.54 3.90
C ASN A 32 -19.79 -5.99 2.80
N TRP A 33 -19.46 -5.12 1.85
CA TRP A 33 -18.46 -5.41 0.82
C TRP A 33 -17.10 -5.69 1.46
N ALA A 34 -16.61 -4.83 2.34
CA ALA A 34 -15.31 -5.02 3.00
C ALA A 34 -15.23 -6.35 3.76
N LYS A 35 -16.29 -6.72 4.49
CA LYS A 35 -16.38 -8.01 5.18
C LYS A 35 -16.36 -9.18 4.20
N TYR A 36 -17.21 -9.16 3.19
CA TYR A 36 -17.29 -10.21 2.16
C TYR A 36 -15.96 -10.34 1.41
N ALA A 37 -15.37 -9.21 1.02
CA ALA A 37 -14.11 -9.16 0.27
C ALA A 37 -12.95 -9.72 1.08
N PHE A 38 -12.87 -9.41 2.38
CA PHE A 38 -11.88 -10.01 3.27
C PHE A 38 -12.02 -11.54 3.36
N GLU A 39 -13.24 -12.05 3.56
CA GLU A 39 -13.52 -13.49 3.69
C GLU A 39 -13.27 -14.25 2.38
N ASN A 40 -13.34 -13.58 1.22
CA ASN A 40 -13.24 -14.17 -0.11
C ASN A 40 -11.99 -13.75 -0.90
N ASN A 41 -10.99 -13.13 -0.24
CA ASN A 41 -9.76 -12.60 -0.85
C ASN A 41 -10.03 -11.70 -2.09
N LYS A 42 -11.02 -10.82 -1.99
CA LYS A 42 -11.32 -9.79 -3.02
C LYS A 42 -10.74 -8.45 -2.60
N GLU A 43 -10.61 -7.56 -3.58
CA GLU A 43 -10.15 -6.20 -3.38
C GLU A 43 -11.17 -5.36 -2.60
N TYR A 44 -10.68 -4.56 -1.66
CA TYR A 44 -11.46 -3.53 -0.99
C TYR A 44 -10.55 -2.45 -0.39
N HIS A 45 -11.16 -1.32 -0.05
CA HIS A 45 -10.44 -0.13 0.37
C HIS A 45 -10.93 0.38 1.72
N ILE A 46 -10.03 0.97 2.50
CA ILE A 46 -10.34 1.58 3.79
C ILE A 46 -9.72 2.98 3.84
N MET A 47 -10.51 3.98 4.20
CA MET A 47 -10.02 5.31 4.55
C MET A 47 -10.01 5.46 6.07
N ILE A 48 -8.85 5.77 6.63
CA ILE A 48 -8.66 6.03 8.06
C ILE A 48 -8.65 7.53 8.30
N PHE A 49 -9.39 7.98 9.31
CA PHE A 49 -9.48 9.39 9.70
C PHE A 49 -8.95 9.60 11.11
N ASN A 50 -8.33 10.76 11.35
CA ASN A 50 -8.00 11.28 12.67
C ASN A 50 -8.66 12.65 12.84
N ASP A 51 -9.59 12.78 13.79
CA ASP A 51 -10.40 13.99 14.00
C ASP A 51 -10.94 14.58 12.67
N GLU A 52 -11.62 13.74 11.89
CA GLU A 52 -12.22 14.05 10.57
C GLU A 52 -11.24 14.31 9.42
N LYS A 53 -9.92 14.30 9.66
CA LYS A 53 -8.91 14.46 8.61
C LYS A 53 -8.46 13.10 8.10
N PRO A 54 -8.40 12.88 6.76
CA PRO A 54 -7.80 11.67 6.21
C PRO A 54 -6.36 11.50 6.71
N LEU A 55 -6.08 10.36 7.32
CA LEU A 55 -4.78 10.00 7.86
C LEU A 55 -4.07 9.00 6.95
N ALA A 56 -4.78 7.97 6.53
CA ALA A 56 -4.24 6.92 5.69
C ALA A 56 -5.32 6.29 4.81
N TYR A 57 -4.91 5.82 3.65
CA TYR A 57 -5.71 5.01 2.76
C TYR A 57 -5.08 3.61 2.66
N ILE A 58 -5.91 2.58 2.74
CA ILE A 58 -5.49 1.19 2.66
C ILE A 58 -6.15 0.55 1.45
N ASN A 59 -5.34 0.05 0.53
CA ASN A 59 -5.80 -0.85 -0.52
C ASN A 59 -5.45 -2.29 -0.12
N ASN A 60 -6.45 -3.15 0.07
CA ASN A 60 -6.25 -4.57 0.27
C ASN A 60 -6.58 -5.30 -1.04
N ASN A 61 -5.55 -5.77 -1.73
CA ASN A 61 -5.66 -6.49 -2.99
C ASN A 61 -5.44 -7.99 -2.82
N TYR A 62 -5.60 -8.76 -3.89
CA TYR A 62 -5.32 -10.20 -3.84
C TYR A 62 -3.86 -10.49 -3.44
N ASN A 63 -2.89 -9.78 -4.03
CA ASN A 63 -1.45 -10.03 -3.85
C ASN A 63 -0.83 -9.28 -2.68
N ASP A 64 -1.36 -8.10 -2.35
CA ASP A 64 -0.70 -7.17 -1.45
C ASP A 64 -1.70 -6.36 -0.61
N ILE A 65 -1.16 -5.68 0.40
CA ILE A 65 -1.81 -4.58 1.11
C ILE A 65 -0.93 -3.36 0.94
N THR A 66 -1.49 -2.28 0.42
CA THR A 66 -0.82 -0.98 0.33
C THR A 66 -1.41 -0.02 1.37
N VAL A 67 -0.56 0.63 2.14
CA VAL A 67 -0.93 1.67 3.11
C VAL A 67 -0.30 2.99 2.69
N GLU A 68 -1.13 3.94 2.27
CA GLU A 68 -0.73 5.29 1.86
C GLU A 68 -1.03 6.27 2.97
N PHE A 69 -0.01 6.95 3.48
CA PHE A 69 -0.13 7.98 4.50
C PHE A 69 -0.35 9.35 3.87
N LEU A 70 -1.35 10.03 4.38
CA LEU A 70 -1.92 11.22 3.79
C LEU A 70 -1.62 12.45 4.63
N THR A 71 -1.38 13.56 3.96
CA THR A 71 -1.31 14.90 4.53
C THR A 71 -1.89 15.90 3.53
N TYR A 72 -1.81 17.19 3.83
CA TYR A 72 -2.19 18.25 2.91
C TYR A 72 -0.95 19.02 2.46
N ASN A 73 -0.81 19.20 1.14
CA ASN A 73 0.18 20.10 0.52
C ASN A 73 -0.55 21.09 -0.39
N GLY A 74 -0.40 22.39 -0.14
CA GLY A 74 -1.10 23.43 -0.90
C GLY A 74 -2.63 23.31 -0.89
N GLY A 75 -3.22 22.73 0.16
CA GLY A 75 -4.66 22.49 0.28
C GLY A 75 -5.17 21.23 -0.43
N ASN A 76 -4.30 20.51 -1.15
CA ASN A 76 -4.63 19.24 -1.78
C ASN A 76 -4.16 18.07 -0.93
N LEU A 77 -4.91 16.96 -0.98
CA LEU A 77 -4.49 15.71 -0.35
C LEU A 77 -3.21 15.20 -1.04
N PHE A 78 -2.22 14.83 -0.23
CA PHE A 78 -0.88 14.46 -0.67
C PHE A 78 -0.45 13.18 0.03
N ILE A 79 0.01 12.20 -0.74
CA ILE A 79 0.60 10.96 -0.23
C ILE A 79 2.09 11.23 -0.01
N TYR A 80 2.55 11.21 1.23
CA TYR A 80 3.96 11.46 1.56
C TYR A 80 4.75 10.18 1.84
N LEU A 81 4.06 9.08 2.15
CA LEU A 81 4.64 7.77 2.44
C LEU A 81 3.66 6.68 1.99
N SER A 82 4.16 5.63 1.35
CA SER A 82 3.40 4.43 1.02
C SER A 82 4.20 3.18 1.40
N LEU A 83 3.53 2.22 2.02
CA LEU A 83 4.08 0.93 2.44
C LEU A 83 3.33 -0.19 1.71
N VAL A 84 4.06 -1.06 1.03
CA VAL A 84 3.49 -2.20 0.31
C VAL A 84 3.89 -3.49 1.01
N TYR A 85 2.90 -4.30 1.32
CA TYR A 85 3.04 -5.56 2.03
C TYR A 85 2.56 -6.71 1.16
N ASP A 86 3.47 -7.57 0.71
CA ASP A 86 3.14 -8.77 -0.04
C ASP A 86 2.46 -9.79 0.87
N LYS A 87 1.38 -10.44 0.37
CA LYS A 87 0.70 -11.55 1.05
C LYS A 87 1.32 -12.91 0.73
N PHE A 88 2.02 -13.00 -0.39
CA PHE A 88 2.63 -14.21 -0.91
C PHE A 88 4.07 -13.96 -1.33
N ASN A 89 4.85 -15.03 -1.47
CA ASN A 89 6.17 -14.94 -2.05
C ASN A 89 6.08 -14.61 -3.55
N MET A 90 6.13 -13.31 -3.87
CA MET A 90 6.00 -12.82 -5.24
C MET A 90 7.11 -13.32 -6.16
N GLU A 91 8.29 -13.69 -5.65
CA GLU A 91 9.33 -14.31 -6.47
C GLU A 91 8.93 -15.70 -6.98
N ILE A 92 8.09 -16.43 -6.24
CA ILE A 92 7.51 -17.71 -6.62
C ILE A 92 6.26 -17.49 -7.47
N SER A 93 5.32 -16.64 -7.03
CA SER A 93 4.09 -16.36 -7.79
C SER A 93 4.38 -15.95 -9.23
N PHE A 94 5.36 -15.07 -9.47
CA PHE A 94 5.68 -14.63 -10.84
C PHE A 94 6.41 -15.67 -11.70
N LYS A 95 7.13 -16.62 -11.08
CA LYS A 95 7.92 -17.62 -11.82
C LYS A 95 7.15 -18.92 -12.05
N GLU A 96 6.34 -19.30 -11.10
CA GLU A 96 5.69 -20.62 -11.02
C GLU A 96 4.16 -20.54 -11.11
N ASP A 97 3.58 -19.33 -11.18
CA ASP A 97 2.13 -19.11 -11.15
C ASP A 97 1.46 -19.79 -9.94
N ARG A 98 2.16 -19.73 -8.80
CA ARG A 98 1.77 -20.39 -7.54
C ARG A 98 1.85 -19.42 -6.39
N ASP A 99 0.73 -19.29 -5.68
CA ASP A 99 0.68 -18.52 -4.43
C ASP A 99 1.24 -19.33 -3.27
N GLU A 100 2.32 -18.82 -2.71
CA GLU A 100 2.98 -19.42 -1.57
C GLU A 100 2.95 -18.43 -0.40
N PRO A 101 2.14 -18.68 0.65
CA PRO A 101 2.09 -17.80 1.81
C PRO A 101 3.41 -17.82 2.57
N PHE A 102 3.74 -16.71 3.22
CA PHE A 102 4.87 -16.64 4.13
C PHE A 102 4.62 -17.46 5.41
N PRO A 103 5.68 -17.80 6.18
CA PRO A 103 5.53 -18.44 7.49
C PRO A 103 4.50 -17.70 8.36
N ASN A 104 3.68 -18.46 9.09
CA ASN A 104 2.57 -17.95 9.92
C ASN A 104 1.49 -17.14 9.17
N ASN A 105 1.46 -17.18 7.83
CA ASN A 105 0.66 -16.29 6.99
C ASN A 105 0.96 -14.80 7.24
N ASP A 106 2.19 -14.49 7.67
CA ASP A 106 2.64 -13.11 7.81
C ASP A 106 2.63 -12.40 6.44
N LEU A 107 2.60 -11.08 6.48
CA LEU A 107 2.86 -10.20 5.35
C LEU A 107 4.35 -9.86 5.31
N PHE A 108 4.86 -9.54 4.13
CA PHE A 108 6.23 -9.06 3.94
C PHE A 108 6.23 -7.61 3.45
N LEU A 109 6.79 -6.67 4.21
CA LEU A 109 7.04 -5.30 3.74
C LEU A 109 8.04 -5.33 2.57
N SER A 110 7.52 -5.25 1.35
CA SER A 110 8.27 -5.40 0.11
C SER A 110 8.72 -4.06 -0.46
N GLN A 111 7.97 -2.98 -0.19
CA GLN A 111 8.29 -1.67 -0.71
C GLN A 111 7.94 -0.54 0.25
N VAL A 112 8.80 0.48 0.26
CA VAL A 112 8.59 1.76 0.94
C VAL A 112 8.79 2.85 -0.10
N ASN A 113 7.78 3.71 -0.27
CA ASN A 113 7.86 4.88 -1.12
C ASN A 113 7.70 6.13 -0.27
N SER A 114 8.57 7.12 -0.40
CA SER A 114 8.36 8.44 0.21
C SER A 114 8.41 9.54 -0.84
N ILE A 115 7.60 10.57 -0.63
CA ILE A 115 7.52 11.72 -1.52
C ILE A 115 7.72 12.97 -0.68
N TYR A 116 8.72 13.76 -1.08
CA TYR A 116 8.93 15.11 -0.60
C TYR A 116 8.68 16.08 -1.75
N GLU A 117 7.90 17.12 -1.50
CA GLU A 117 7.60 18.13 -2.52
C GLU A 117 7.59 19.53 -1.91
N ASP A 118 8.33 20.45 -2.53
CA ASP A 118 8.28 21.88 -2.27
C ASP A 118 8.12 22.67 -3.58
N ASP A 119 8.21 24.00 -3.51
CA ASP A 119 8.00 24.87 -4.68
C ASP A 119 9.03 24.67 -5.80
N LEU A 120 10.20 24.10 -5.50
CA LEU A 120 11.34 23.97 -6.41
C LEU A 120 11.54 22.54 -6.90
N VAL A 121 11.31 21.56 -6.04
CA VAL A 121 11.62 20.15 -6.33
C VAL A 121 10.50 19.21 -5.91
N ASN A 122 10.44 18.06 -6.58
CA ASN A 122 9.73 16.87 -6.13
C ASN A 122 10.75 15.73 -6.07
N ILE A 123 10.89 15.10 -4.90
CA ILE A 123 11.80 13.99 -4.68
C ILE A 123 10.99 12.76 -4.30
N GLN A 124 11.23 11.67 -5.03
CA GLN A 124 10.59 10.38 -4.84
C GLN A 124 11.67 9.36 -4.48
N ASN A 125 11.51 8.74 -3.32
CA ASN A 125 12.34 7.63 -2.89
C ASN A 125 11.54 6.33 -2.95
N GLU A 126 12.14 5.28 -3.51
CA GLU A 126 11.58 3.94 -3.58
C GLU A 126 12.62 2.95 -3.06
N LEU A 127 12.27 2.22 -2.01
CA LEU A 127 13.06 1.11 -1.47
C LEU A 127 12.31 -0.19 -1.76
N VAL A 128 12.94 -1.07 -2.53
CA VAL A 128 12.38 -2.40 -2.87
C VAL A 128 13.20 -3.48 -2.18
N PHE A 129 12.58 -4.16 -1.22
CA PHE A 129 13.17 -5.26 -0.46
C PHE A 129 12.98 -6.60 -1.17
N LYS A 130 14.03 -7.41 -1.18
CA LYS A 130 13.96 -8.81 -1.64
C LYS A 130 14.13 -9.76 -0.47
N LEU A 131 13.46 -10.90 -0.52
CA LEU A 131 13.59 -11.98 0.48
C LEU A 131 15.04 -12.47 0.62
N SER A 132 15.83 -12.36 -0.45
CA SER A 132 17.27 -12.64 -0.44
C SER A 132 18.13 -11.66 0.39
N GLY A 133 17.52 -10.64 1.01
CA GLY A 133 18.22 -9.61 1.80
C GLY A 133 18.91 -8.52 0.95
N ASN A 134 18.59 -8.45 -0.34
CA ASN A 134 19.01 -7.36 -1.22
C ASN A 134 17.94 -6.27 -1.23
N THR A 135 18.34 -5.01 -1.19
CA THR A 135 17.45 -3.86 -1.37
C THR A 135 17.94 -3.01 -2.52
N ASN A 136 17.02 -2.63 -3.40
CA ASN A 136 17.23 -1.58 -4.39
C ASN A 136 16.66 -0.28 -3.85
N ILE A 137 17.42 0.80 -3.96
CA ILE A 137 17.02 2.14 -3.57
C ILE A 137 17.05 2.99 -4.84
N PHE A 138 15.94 3.65 -5.14
CA PHE A 138 15.82 4.60 -6.22
C PHE A 138 15.46 5.96 -5.64
N GLU A 139 16.21 6.99 -6.00
CA GLU A 139 15.91 8.38 -5.67
C GLU A 139 15.72 9.12 -6.98
N THR A 140 14.51 9.64 -7.22
CA THR A 140 14.18 10.46 -8.38
C THR A 140 13.93 11.89 -7.94
N THR A 141 14.79 12.81 -8.34
CA THR A 141 14.59 14.25 -8.14
C THR A 141 14.08 14.88 -9.43
N PHE A 142 12.96 15.59 -9.35
CA PHE A 142 12.41 16.43 -10.39
C PHE A 142 12.59 17.92 -10.02
N ASP A 143 13.39 18.63 -10.81
CA ASP A 143 13.55 20.08 -10.73
C ASP A 143 12.41 20.75 -11.52
N LYS A 144 11.49 21.39 -10.79
CA LYS A 144 10.30 22.05 -11.34
C LYS A 144 10.66 23.28 -12.18
N LYS A 145 11.74 23.98 -11.83
CA LYS A 145 12.17 25.21 -12.53
C LYS A 145 12.74 24.88 -13.91
N ASN A 146 13.55 23.83 -13.99
CA ASN A 146 14.21 23.44 -15.23
C ASN A 146 13.47 22.35 -16.00
N ASN A 147 12.39 21.81 -15.43
CA ASN A 147 11.61 20.68 -15.97
C ASN A 147 12.51 19.48 -16.31
N LYS A 148 13.37 19.09 -15.36
CA LYS A 148 14.35 18.01 -15.52
C LYS A 148 14.25 17.00 -14.39
N SER A 149 14.34 15.72 -14.75
CA SER A 149 14.42 14.62 -13.80
C SER A 149 15.81 14.00 -13.79
N LYS A 150 16.24 13.56 -12.61
CA LYS A 150 17.41 12.71 -12.43
C LYS A 150 17.04 11.57 -11.49
N THR A 151 17.42 10.35 -11.87
CA THR A 151 17.24 9.17 -11.03
C THR A 151 18.60 8.58 -10.67
N GLU A 152 18.80 8.30 -9.39
CA GLU A 152 19.93 7.55 -8.87
C GLU A 152 19.44 6.20 -8.37
N ALA A 153 20.18 5.14 -8.70
CA ALA A 153 19.87 3.79 -8.27
C ALA A 153 21.05 3.20 -7.50
N LYS A 154 20.78 2.68 -6.31
CA LYS A 154 21.78 2.01 -5.46
C LYS A 154 21.26 0.64 -5.03
N LYS A 155 22.16 -0.32 -4.97
CA LYS A 155 21.88 -1.63 -4.38
C LYS A 155 22.63 -1.77 -3.06
N THR A 156 21.96 -2.30 -2.06
CA THR A 156 22.55 -2.59 -0.74
C THR A 156 22.06 -3.94 -0.22
N LYS A 157 22.68 -4.41 0.86
CA LYS A 157 22.22 -5.57 1.63
C LYS A 157 21.62 -5.08 2.93
N VAL A 158 20.46 -5.62 3.29
CA VAL A 158 19.80 -5.36 4.57
C VAL A 158 19.28 -6.66 5.15
N ASN A 159 19.23 -6.73 6.48
CA ASN A 159 18.50 -7.82 7.12
C ASN A 159 16.99 -7.53 7.00
N VAL A 160 16.26 -8.37 6.27
CA VAL A 160 14.80 -8.26 6.06
C VAL A 160 13.98 -9.09 7.04
N SER A 161 14.58 -9.74 8.05
CA SER A 161 13.84 -10.56 9.01
C SER A 161 12.77 -9.78 9.79
N HIS A 162 12.97 -8.46 9.96
CA HIS A 162 12.01 -7.55 10.58
C HIS A 162 10.90 -7.05 9.64
N ASN A 163 10.94 -7.37 8.34
CA ASN A 163 9.92 -6.95 7.38
C ASN A 163 8.68 -7.85 7.43
N PHE A 164 8.74 -8.96 8.16
CA PHE A 164 7.59 -9.83 8.39
C PHE A 164 6.71 -9.26 9.48
N ILE A 165 5.43 -9.11 9.17
CA ILE A 165 4.43 -8.57 10.08
C ILE A 165 3.17 -9.41 10.00
N ARG A 166 2.47 -9.61 11.13
CA ARG A 166 1.25 -10.42 11.13
C ARG A 166 0.25 -9.92 10.08
N ARG A 167 -0.57 -10.82 9.53
CA ARG A 167 -1.70 -10.47 8.64
C ARG A 167 -2.91 -9.96 9.43
N PRO A 168 -3.75 -9.08 8.84
CA PRO A 168 -5.04 -8.69 9.41
C PRO A 168 -5.92 -9.92 9.70
N GLN A 169 -6.51 -9.97 10.88
CA GLN A 169 -7.40 -11.05 11.33
C GLN A 169 -8.86 -10.81 10.93
N ASN A 170 -9.21 -9.58 10.57
CA ASN A 170 -10.52 -9.20 10.05
C ASN A 170 -10.39 -7.92 9.19
N TYR A 171 -11.49 -7.53 8.54
CA TYR A 171 -11.55 -6.36 7.65
C TYR A 171 -11.34 -5.00 8.32
N LYS A 172 -11.20 -4.92 9.64
CA LYS A 172 -10.89 -3.69 10.41
C LYS A 172 -9.50 -3.72 11.08
N ASP A 173 -8.81 -4.86 11.04
CA ASP A 173 -7.56 -5.07 11.78
C ASP A 173 -6.34 -4.53 11.01
N TYR A 174 -6.20 -3.20 11.00
CA TYR A 174 -5.14 -2.49 10.27
C TYR A 174 -4.39 -1.46 11.09
N GLU A 175 -4.84 -1.15 12.30
CA GLU A 175 -4.28 -0.07 13.13
C GLU A 175 -2.77 -0.23 13.35
N TYR A 176 -2.30 -1.46 13.53
CA TYR A 176 -0.87 -1.75 13.71
C TYR A 176 -0.01 -1.39 12.48
N LEU A 177 -0.58 -1.34 11.27
CA LEU A 177 0.12 -0.92 10.06
C LEU A 177 0.27 0.61 9.96
N LEU A 178 -0.49 1.36 10.75
CA LEU A 178 -0.43 2.83 10.78
C LEU A 178 0.77 3.35 11.58
N ASP A 179 1.35 2.52 12.45
CA ASP A 179 2.51 2.86 13.26
C ASP A 179 3.83 2.66 12.49
N TYR A 180 3.93 3.33 11.34
CA TYR A 180 5.08 3.18 10.44
C TYR A 180 6.42 3.53 11.11
N LYS A 181 6.41 4.34 12.18
CA LYS A 181 7.63 4.71 12.91
C LYS A 181 8.22 3.53 13.69
N ASN A 182 7.38 2.60 14.13
CA ASN A 182 7.82 1.38 14.80
C ASN A 182 8.07 0.23 13.81
N ILE A 183 7.50 0.30 12.60
CA ILE A 183 7.73 -0.67 11.52
C ILE A 183 9.04 -0.36 10.79
N LEU A 184 9.25 0.90 10.43
CA LEU A 184 10.40 1.32 9.64
C LEU A 184 11.60 1.59 10.53
N LYS A 185 12.77 1.12 10.07
CA LYS A 185 14.03 1.60 10.65
C LYS A 185 14.23 3.08 10.29
N PRO A 186 14.81 3.89 11.19
CA PRO A 186 15.07 5.32 10.94
C PRO A 186 15.86 5.57 9.64
N GLU A 187 16.79 4.66 9.30
CA GLU A 187 17.60 4.73 8.09
C GLU A 187 16.80 4.71 6.77
N PHE A 188 15.54 4.25 6.80
CA PHE A 188 14.64 4.29 5.64
C PHE A 188 13.84 5.59 5.54
N LEU A 189 13.77 6.37 6.63
CA LEU A 189 13.05 7.64 6.72
C LEU A 189 13.95 8.85 6.47
N ASP A 190 15.27 8.68 6.55
CA ASP A 190 16.27 9.74 6.33
C ASP A 190 16.60 9.99 4.84
N LEU A 191 15.91 9.29 3.93
CA LEU A 191 16.03 9.50 2.49
C LEU A 191 15.30 10.79 2.11
N LYS A 192 15.99 11.71 1.43
CA LYS A 192 15.50 13.05 1.11
C LYS A 192 14.82 13.08 -0.23
#